data_AF-A0A973J1E1-F1
#
_entry.id   AF-A0A973J1E1-F1
#
_cell.length_a   1.000
_cell.length_b   1.000
_cell.length_c   1.000
_cell.angle_alpha   90.00
_cell.angle_beta   90.00
_cell.angle_gamma   90.00
#
_symmetry.space_group_name_H-M   'P 1'
#
loop_
_entity.id
_entity.type
_entity.pdbx_description
1 polymer ?
#
loop_
_entity_poly.entity_id
_entity_poly.type
_entity_poly.pdbx_seq_one_letter_code
_entity_poly.pdbx_strand_id
1 'polypeptide(L)' 'MWDASQEKYIYGQENIARDTGEQIEFVKEIIETYHMLYVEDPLDEADFTGFSELTAKIGDKCLICGDDIFVTNKQILHL' A
#
# COMPACT_ATOMS: atom_id res chain seq x y z
N MET A 1 3.94 9.74 -3.99
CA MET A 1 2.96 9.60 -5.08
C MET A 1 3.57 8.74 -6.17
N TRP A 2 2.84 7.75 -6.67
CA TRP A 2 3.33 6.83 -7.71
C TRP A 2 3.61 7.57 -9.03
N ASP A 3 4.74 7.25 -9.66
CA ASP A 3 5.13 7.69 -11.00
C ASP A 3 5.32 6.46 -11.88
N ALA A 4 4.36 6.22 -12.77
CA ALA A 4 4.36 5.06 -13.66
C ALA A 4 5.50 5.05 -14.70
N SER A 5 6.09 6.22 -15.02
CA SER A 5 7.22 6.27 -15.95
C SER A 5 8.54 5.82 -15.31
N GLN A 6 8.61 5.94 -13.98
CA GLN A 6 9.78 5.58 -13.18
C GLN A 6 9.55 4.30 -12.36
N GLU A 7 8.32 3.80 -12.32
CA GLU A 7 7.87 2.68 -11.47
C GLU A 7 8.23 2.90 -9.98
N LYS A 8 7.99 4.12 -9.47
CA LYS A 8 8.38 4.53 -8.11
C LYS A 8 7.39 5.43 -7.42
N TYR A 9 7.36 5.36 -6.10
CA TYR A 9 6.71 6.32 -5.21
C TYR A 9 7.65 7.48 -4.91
N ILE A 10 7.34 8.66 -5.45
CA ILE A 10 8.13 9.88 -5.29
C ILE A 10 7.60 10.73 -4.13
N TYR A 11 8.49 11.06 -3.20
CA TYR A 11 8.26 11.96 -2.06
C TYR A 11 9.14 13.20 -2.24
N GLY A 12 8.66 14.15 -3.05
CA GLY A 12 9.48 15.27 -3.53
C GLY A 12 9.99 16.22 -2.43
N GLN A 13 9.29 16.31 -1.29
CA GLN A 13 9.74 17.14 -0.16
C GLN A 13 10.96 16.55 0.55
N GLU A 14 11.08 15.23 0.54
CA GLU A 14 12.16 14.49 1.21
C GLU A 14 13.26 14.08 0.23
N ASN A 15 13.05 14.33 -1.07
CA ASN A 15 13.90 13.87 -2.17
C ASN A 15 14.11 12.34 -2.14
N ILE A 16 13.06 11.61 -1.77
CA ILE A 16 13.06 10.15 -1.68
C ILE A 16 12.22 9.58 -2.83
N ALA A 17 12.71 8.49 -3.43
CA ALA A 17 11.98 7.68 -4.38
C ALA A 17 12.07 6.23 -3.92
N ARG A 18 10.92 5.57 -3.77
CA ARG A 18 10.82 4.17 -3.33
C ARG A 18 10.25 3.30 -4.44
N ASP A 19 10.81 2.13 -4.68
CA ASP A 19 10.10 1.09 -5.43
C ASP A 19 8.94 0.49 -4.60
N THR A 20 8.15 -0.42 -5.18
CA THR A 20 7.05 -1.08 -4.44
C THR A 20 7.51 -1.79 -3.18
N GLY A 21 8.64 -2.52 -3.21
CA GLY A 21 9.14 -3.25 -2.05
C GLY A 21 9.58 -2.31 -0.92
N GLU A 22 10.31 -1.25 -1.28
CA GLU A 22 10.72 -0.18 -0.37
C GLU A 22 9.51 0.55 0.22
N GLN A 23 8.48 0.78 -0.57
CA GLN A 23 7.22 1.39 -0.12
C GLN A 23 6.47 0.47 0.86
N ILE A 24 6.43 -0.85 0.62
CA ILE A 24 5.82 -1.83 1.53
C ILE A 24 6.51 -1.83 2.88
N GLU A 25 7.85 -1.92 2.92
CA GLU A 25 8.58 -1.92 4.19
C GLU A 25 8.43 -0.58 4.91
N PHE A 26 8.43 0.53 4.18
CA PHE A 26 8.19 1.85 4.77
C PHE A 26 6.81 1.96 5.42
N VAL A 27 5.75 1.53 4.73
CA VAL A 27 4.38 1.54 5.28
C VAL A 27 4.27 0.63 6.50
N LYS A 28 4.84 -0.58 6.43
CA LYS A 28 4.90 -1.51 7.57
C LYS A 28 5.62 -0.89 8.76
N GLU A 29 6.77 -0.24 8.55
CA GLU A 29 7.53 0.41 9.63
C GLU A 29 6.71 1.51 10.31
N ILE A 30 5.97 2.32 9.55
CA ILE A 30 5.06 3.33 10.11
C ILE A 30 3.98 2.65 10.95
N ILE A 31 3.34 1.60 10.42
CA ILE A 31 2.29 0.87 11.14
C ILE A 31 2.81 0.33 12.47
N GLU A 32 3.99 -0.30 12.48
CA GLU A 32 4.58 -0.88 13.69
C GLU A 32 5.05 0.20 14.68
N THR A 33 5.67 1.26 14.18
CA THR A 33 6.18 2.36 15.02
C THR A 33 5.04 3.09 15.73
N TYR A 34 3.97 3.39 14.99
CA TYR A 34 2.86 4.20 15.49
C TYR A 34 1.64 3.37 15.91
N HIS A 35 1.71 2.05 15.83
CA HIS A 35 0.61 1.12 16.13
C HIS A 35 -0.68 1.52 15.40
N MET A 36 -0.55 1.81 14.10
CA MET A 36 -1.69 2.24 13.29
C MET A 36 -2.73 1.13 13.20
N LEU A 37 -3.99 1.49 13.42
CA LEU A 37 -5.12 0.56 13.32
C LEU A 37 -5.67 0.44 11.90
N TYR A 38 -5.43 1.45 11.07
CA TYR A 38 -5.99 1.57 9.73
C TYR A 38 -5.04 2.35 8.81
N VAL A 39 -4.90 1.88 7.57
CA VAL A 39 -4.18 2.55 6.48
C VAL A 39 -4.98 2.42 5.19
N GLU A 40 -5.10 3.51 4.46
CA GLU A 40 -5.82 3.62 3.18
C GLU A 40 -4.83 3.86 2.04
N ASP A 41 -5.05 3.19 0.91
CA ASP A 41 -4.27 3.31 -0.34
C ASP A 41 -2.74 3.41 -0.13
N PRO A 42 -2.10 2.46 0.59
CA PRO A 42 -0.67 2.50 0.84
C PRO A 42 0.21 2.32 -0.42
N LEU A 43 -0.39 1.81 -1.49
CA LEU A 43 0.22 1.46 -2.76
C LEU A 43 -0.68 1.92 -3.92
N ASP A 44 -0.14 1.92 -5.13
CA ASP A 44 -0.86 2.18 -6.37
C ASP A 44 -2.03 1.18 -6.54
N GLU A 45 -3.17 1.68 -7.02
CA GLU A 45 -4.42 0.93 -7.16
C GLU A 45 -4.30 -0.31 -8.06
N ALA A 46 -3.35 -0.32 -9.00
CA ALA A 46 -3.12 -1.46 -9.88
C ALA A 46 -2.18 -2.51 -9.27
N ASP A 47 -1.57 -2.25 -8.10
CA ASP A 47 -0.56 -3.11 -7.48
C ASP A 47 -1.15 -4.14 -6.50
N PHE A 48 -2.02 -5.01 -7.02
CA PHE A 48 -2.64 -6.10 -6.25
C PHE A 48 -1.61 -7.00 -5.55
N THR A 49 -0.45 -7.20 -6.18
CA THR A 49 0.60 -8.05 -5.62
C THR A 49 1.22 -7.38 -4.39
N GLY A 50 1.53 -6.09 -4.49
CA GLY A 50 2.05 -5.32 -3.36
C GLY A 50 1.04 -5.24 -2.21
N PHE A 51 -0.26 -5.05 -2.50
CA PHE A 51 -1.31 -5.09 -1.48
C PHE A 51 -1.40 -6.44 -0.77
N SER A 52 -1.33 -7.54 -1.54
CA SER A 52 -1.31 -8.89 -0.98
C SER A 52 -0.08 -9.11 -0.09
N GLU A 53 1.09 -8.63 -0.51
CA GLU A 53 2.33 -8.76 0.25
C GLU A 53 2.27 -7.95 1.56
N LEU A 54 1.84 -6.69 1.50
CA LEU A 54 1.68 -5.85 2.68
C LEU A 54 0.66 -6.47 3.66
N THR A 55 -0.47 -6.95 3.16
CA THR A 55 -1.50 -7.62 3.98
C THR A 55 -0.96 -8.89 4.62
N ALA A 56 -0.18 -9.70 3.89
CA ALA A 56 0.45 -10.90 4.46
C ALA A 56 1.47 -10.56 5.57
N LYS A 57 2.13 -9.40 5.50
CA LYS A 57 3.13 -8.97 6.48
C LYS A 57 2.53 -8.34 7.74
N ILE A 58 1.43 -7.59 7.64
CA ILE A 58 0.94 -6.73 8.74
C ILE A 58 -0.59 -6.65 8.89
N GLY A 59 -1.35 -7.38 8.08
CA GLY A 59 -2.81 -7.34 8.09
C GLY A 59 -3.46 -7.87 9.37
N ASP A 60 -2.71 -8.57 10.23
CA ASP A 60 -3.16 -9.00 11.56
C ASP A 60 -3.14 -7.87 12.60
N LYS A 61 -2.37 -6.81 12.36
CA LYS A 61 -2.22 -5.65 13.27
C LYS A 61 -2.92 -4.38 12.78
N CYS A 62 -3.12 -4.25 11.47
CA CYS A 62 -3.67 -3.05 10.84
C CYS A 62 -4.66 -3.42 9.74
N LEU A 63 -5.78 -2.71 9.67
CA LEU A 63 -6.73 -2.81 8.57
C LEU A 63 -6.19 -2.03 7.36
N ILE A 64 -5.92 -2.74 6.28
CA ILE A 64 -5.46 -2.15 5.01
C ILE A 64 -6.67 -2.03 4.08
N CYS A 65 -6.98 -0.81 3.67
CA CYS A 65 -8.07 -0.51 2.74
C CYS A 65 -7.50 -0.01 1.41
N GLY A 66 -8.03 -0.53 0.31
CA GLY A 66 -7.86 0.04 -1.02
C GLY A 66 -9.22 0.56 -1.49
N ASP A 67 -9.43 1.87 -1.55
CA ASP A 67 -10.75 2.46 -1.85
C ASP A 67 -11.15 2.20 -3.32
N ASP A 68 -10.18 2.25 -4.24
CA ASP A 68 -10.40 2.07 -5.69
C ASP A 68 -10.24 0.62 -6.19
N ILE A 69 -9.66 -0.28 -5.40
CA ILE A 69 -9.51 -1.71 -5.78
C ILE A 69 -10.87 -2.44 -5.82
N PHE A 70 -11.81 -2.00 -4.99
CA PHE A 70 -13.14 -2.61 -4.89
C PHE A 70 -14.22 -1.69 -5.43
N VAL A 71 -14.05 -1.14 -6.64
CA VAL A 71 -15.03 -0.36 -7.45
C VAL A 71 -16.46 -0.94 -7.44
N THR A 72 -17.14 -0.94 -6.30
CA THR A 72 -18.41 -1.59 -5.96
C THR A 72 -18.79 -2.77 -6.87
N ASN A 73 -17.81 -3.62 -7.23
CA ASN A 73 -17.98 -4.69 -8.19
C ASN A 73 -17.90 -6.00 -7.43
N LYS A 74 -19.09 -6.59 -7.24
CA LYS A 74 -19.29 -7.82 -6.45
C LYS A 74 -18.43 -9.01 -6.91
N GLN A 75 -17.81 -8.95 -8.09
CA GLN A 75 -16.97 -10.03 -8.62
C GLN A 75 -15.56 -10.08 -8.02
N ILE A 76 -15.03 -8.96 -7.50
CA ILE A 76 -13.68 -8.90 -6.90
C ILE A 76 -13.73 -9.25 -5.40
N LEU A 77 -14.91 -9.14 -4.76
CA LEU A 77 -15.12 -9.34 -3.33
C LEU A 77 -15.21 -10.83 -2.87
N HIS A 78 -14.74 -11.79 -3.66
CA HIS A 78 -14.68 -13.20 -3.23
C HIS A 78 -13.26 -13.74 -3.38
N LEU A 79 -12.49 -13.61 -2.30
CA LEU A 79 -11.45 -14.55 -1.86
C LEU A 79 -11.96 -15.26 -0.60
#